data_AF-A0A850BM73-F1
#
_entry.id   AF-A0A850BM73-F1
#
_cell.length_a   1.000
_cell.length_b   1.000
_cell.length_c   1.000
_cell.angle_alpha   90.00
_cell.angle_beta   90.00
_cell.angle_gamma   90.00
#
_symmetry.space_group_name_H-M   'P 1'
#
loop_
_entity.id
_entity.type
_entity.pdbx_description
1 polymer ?
#
loop_
_entity_poly.entity_id
_entity_poly.type
_entity_poly.pdbx_seq_one_letter_code
_entity_poly.pdbx_strand_id
1 'polypeptide(L)'
;ALALDPENPEALQTIARLLTDVPDEVPREAEPEIAAAAAAARGSAARAGANRYLLWTVFLPIALWMGVRHIPSTIVTIAAVLLCGASAWWLSRKGEVGLRQGLFLLLLSSVTIGLMSSVFGPFILIPGLAATNTMFFAMAADRSARRVVLAMGVISIALPFFLEMTGVVPRAYEVSGEHLVVLPRTIAFPALQTMLFLFVTSVAMVIIPGVMMGRMRDALTAAERRLFLQAWHLRQLVPSGTKEALSVRRPRAGASSERSPGAAR
;
A
#
# COMPACT_ATOMS: atom_id res chain seq x y z
N ALA A 1 16.23 -19.42 -41.56
CA ALA A 1 15.12 -19.79 -40.66
C ALA A 1 15.44 -21.04 -39.82
N LEU A 2 16.67 -21.14 -39.28
CA LEU A 2 17.11 -22.30 -38.46
C LEU A 2 16.73 -22.20 -36.97
N ALA A 3 16.35 -21.00 -36.50
CA ALA A 3 16.15 -20.74 -35.07
C ALA A 3 14.86 -21.36 -34.47
N LEU A 4 13.99 -21.94 -35.31
CA LEU A 4 12.71 -22.54 -34.90
C LEU A 4 12.48 -23.92 -35.55
N ASP A 5 13.55 -24.59 -36.02
CA ASP A 5 13.44 -25.93 -36.59
C ASP A 5 13.18 -26.96 -35.47
N PRO A 6 12.00 -27.61 -35.43
CA PRO A 6 11.66 -28.57 -34.38
C PRO A 6 12.49 -29.86 -34.44
N GLU A 7 13.22 -30.10 -35.54
CA GLU A 7 14.11 -31.25 -35.69
C GLU A 7 15.56 -30.95 -35.28
N ASN A 8 15.91 -29.69 -34.98
CA ASN A 8 17.27 -29.30 -34.59
C ASN A 8 17.42 -29.30 -33.04
N PRO A 9 18.14 -30.29 -32.46
CA PRO A 9 18.28 -30.41 -31.01
C PRO A 9 19.07 -29.26 -30.37
N GLU A 10 20.02 -28.62 -31.07
CA GLU A 10 20.76 -27.47 -30.54
C GLU A 10 19.89 -26.21 -30.43
N ALA A 11 19.01 -25.98 -31.41
CA ALA A 11 18.06 -24.86 -31.38
C ALA A 11 17.08 -25.01 -30.21
N LEU A 12 16.55 -26.22 -30.00
CA LEU A 12 15.65 -26.54 -28.89
C LEU A 12 16.33 -26.42 -27.51
N GLN A 13 17.61 -26.80 -27.41
CA GLN A 13 18.38 -26.65 -26.19
C GLN A 13 18.68 -25.18 -25.87
N THR A 14 18.93 -24.37 -26.90
CA THR A 14 19.14 -22.91 -26.76
C THR A 14 17.84 -22.20 -26.35
N ILE A 15 16.71 -22.54 -26.97
CA ILE A 15 15.38 -22.03 -26.58
C ILE A 15 15.05 -22.44 -25.15
N ALA A 16 15.24 -23.71 -24.80
CA ALA A 16 14.99 -24.19 -23.44
C ALA A 16 15.82 -23.42 -22.40
N ARG A 17 17.10 -23.17 -22.71
CA ARG A 17 18.01 -22.40 -21.85
C ARG A 17 17.57 -20.94 -21.73
N LEU A 18 17.23 -20.27 -22.83
CA LEU A 18 16.69 -18.90 -22.81
C LEU A 18 15.36 -18.78 -22.03
N LEU A 19 14.53 -19.82 -22.06
CA LEU A 19 13.26 -19.86 -21.32
C LEU A 19 13.43 -20.21 -19.83
N THR A 20 14.56 -20.81 -19.42
CA THR A 20 14.82 -21.18 -18.02
C THR A 20 15.78 -20.25 -17.30
N ASP A 21 16.70 -19.62 -18.03
CA ASP A 21 17.71 -18.70 -17.51
C ASP A 21 17.19 -17.27 -17.71
N VAL A 22 16.28 -16.85 -16.83
CA VAL A 22 15.75 -15.47 -16.84
C VAL A 22 16.88 -14.55 -16.37
N PRO A 23 17.32 -13.57 -17.18
CA PRO A 23 18.39 -12.66 -16.79
C PRO A 23 18.01 -11.86 -15.54
N ASP A 24 18.98 -11.67 -14.64
CA ASP A 24 18.80 -10.90 -13.39
C ASP A 24 18.51 -9.40 -13.65
N GLU A 25 18.98 -8.88 -14.79
CA GLU A 25 18.72 -7.52 -15.24
C GLU A 25 17.59 -7.48 -16.26
N VAL A 26 16.63 -6.59 -16.05
CA VAL A 26 15.50 -6.37 -16.96
C VAL A 26 16.03 -5.79 -18.28
N PRO A 27 15.75 -6.42 -19.44
CA PRO A 27 16.14 -5.86 -20.73
C PRO A 27 15.51 -4.47 -20.94
N ARG A 28 16.27 -3.52 -21.51
CA ARG A 28 15.82 -2.14 -21.76
C ARG A 28 14.54 -2.06 -22.60
N GLU A 29 14.32 -3.06 -23.44
CA GLU A 29 13.13 -3.21 -24.28
C GLU A 29 11.87 -3.55 -23.47
N ALA A 30 12.02 -4.25 -22.34
CA ALA A 30 10.93 -4.63 -21.44
C ALA A 30 10.64 -3.58 -20.35
N GLU A 31 11.59 -2.68 -20.06
CA GLU A 31 11.38 -1.55 -19.13
C GLU A 31 10.10 -0.73 -19.41
N PRO A 32 9.81 -0.28 -20.65
CA PRO A 32 8.61 0.51 -20.91
C PRO A 32 7.32 -0.29 -20.68
N GLU A 33 7.30 -1.58 -21.04
CA GLU A 33 6.14 -2.45 -20.82
C GLU A 33 5.87 -2.70 -19.33
N ILE A 34 6.94 -2.95 -18.55
CA ILE A 34 6.85 -3.09 -17.09
C ILE A 34 6.40 -1.78 -16.44
N ALA A 35 6.92 -0.64 -16.90
CA ALA A 35 6.52 0.67 -16.42
C ALA A 35 5.04 0.98 -16.72
N ALA A 36 4.56 0.62 -17.92
CA ALA A 36 3.17 0.75 -18.31
C ALA A 36 2.25 -0.18 -17.49
N ALA A 37 2.66 -1.44 -17.27
CA ALA A 37 1.94 -2.37 -16.39
C ALA A 37 1.86 -1.86 -14.94
N ALA A 38 2.96 -1.30 -14.42
CA ALA A 38 3.00 -0.65 -13.11
C ALA A 38 2.12 0.61 -13.05
N ALA A 39 2.05 1.40 -14.12
CA ALA A 39 1.15 2.55 -14.22
C ALA A 39 -0.34 2.14 -14.24
N ALA A 40 -0.68 1.09 -14.99
CA ALA A 40 -2.03 0.53 -15.02
C ALA A 40 -2.45 -0.06 -13.66
N ALA A 41 -1.55 -0.78 -13.00
CA ALA A 41 -1.75 -1.28 -11.64
C ALA A 41 -2.00 -0.12 -10.66
N ARG A 42 -1.20 0.97 -10.73
CA ARG A 42 -1.42 2.20 -9.95
C ARG A 42 -2.77 2.86 -10.25
N GLY A 43 -3.21 2.89 -11.50
CA GLY A 43 -4.52 3.40 -11.90
C GLY A 43 -5.69 2.62 -11.29
N SER A 44 -5.59 1.28 -11.30
CA SER A 44 -6.60 0.42 -10.67
C SER A 44 -6.64 0.59 -9.14
N ALA A 45 -5.46 0.71 -8.52
CA ALA A 45 -5.33 1.01 -7.09
C ALA A 45 -5.93 2.39 -6.77
N ALA A 46 -5.69 3.41 -7.59
CA ALA A 46 -6.24 4.75 -7.40
C ALA A 46 -7.77 4.78 -7.40
N ARG A 47 -8.44 3.98 -8.26
CA ARG A 47 -9.91 3.83 -8.22
C ARG A 47 -10.39 3.19 -6.92
N ALA A 48 -9.71 2.15 -6.46
CA ALA A 48 -10.01 1.54 -5.16
C ALA A 48 -9.80 2.52 -3.99
N GLY A 49 -8.75 3.35 -4.08
CA GLY A 49 -8.45 4.42 -3.12
C GLY A 49 -9.50 5.53 -3.09
N ALA A 50 -10.05 5.93 -4.24
CA ALA A 50 -11.11 6.94 -4.32
C ALA A 50 -12.36 6.52 -3.52
N ASN A 51 -12.72 5.24 -3.56
CA ASN A 51 -13.87 4.71 -2.83
C ASN A 51 -13.68 4.82 -1.29
N ARG A 52 -12.44 4.74 -0.81
CA ARG A 52 -12.11 4.93 0.61
C ARG A 52 -12.31 6.36 1.06
N TYR A 53 -11.88 7.34 0.26
CA TYR A 53 -12.06 8.75 0.61
C TYR A 53 -13.54 9.16 0.57
N LEU A 54 -14.34 8.56 -0.32
CA LEU A 54 -15.80 8.71 -0.29
C LEU A 54 -16.40 8.21 1.03
N LEU A 55 -15.83 7.17 1.63
CA LEU A 55 -16.28 6.70 2.94
C LEU A 55 -15.95 7.70 4.07
N TRP A 56 -14.84 8.43 3.98
CA TRP A 56 -14.54 9.50 4.94
C TRP A 56 -15.63 10.58 4.96
N THR A 57 -16.18 10.91 3.78
CA THR A 57 -17.33 11.80 3.67
C THR A 57 -18.59 11.27 4.36
N VAL A 58 -18.80 9.95 4.42
CA VAL A 58 -19.94 9.34 5.12
C VAL A 58 -19.84 9.54 6.64
N PHE A 59 -18.64 9.67 7.19
CA PHE A 59 -18.45 9.96 8.61
C PHE A 59 -18.75 11.43 8.99
N LEU A 60 -18.71 12.36 8.02
CA LEU A 60 -18.98 13.77 8.27
C LEU A 60 -20.38 14.06 8.84
N PRO A 61 -21.50 13.58 8.26
CA PRO A 61 -22.82 13.82 8.83
C PRO A 61 -22.97 13.23 10.23
N ILE A 62 -22.37 12.07 10.50
CA ILE A 62 -22.39 11.44 11.82
C ILE A 62 -21.61 12.30 12.82
N ALA A 63 -20.43 12.80 12.44
CA ALA A 63 -19.63 13.70 13.27
C ALA A 63 -20.31 15.05 13.52
N LEU A 64 -20.99 15.62 12.52
CA LEU A 64 -21.77 16.86 12.66
C LEU A 64 -22.98 16.66 13.57
N TRP A 65 -23.60 15.49 13.53
CA TRP A 65 -24.71 15.13 14.41
C TRP A 65 -24.32 15.05 15.89
N MET A 66 -23.04 14.83 16.20
CA MET A 66 -22.53 14.90 17.58
C MET A 66 -22.51 16.33 18.14
N GLY A 67 -22.64 17.35 17.29
CA GLY A 67 -22.68 18.77 17.68
C GLY A 67 -21.34 19.47 17.45
N VAL A 68 -21.38 20.63 16.78
CA VAL A 68 -20.18 21.43 16.47
C VAL A 68 -19.86 22.37 17.64
N ARG A 69 -18.61 22.33 18.13
CA ARG A 69 -18.12 23.27 19.16
C ARG A 69 -17.24 24.38 18.59
N HIS A 70 -16.40 24.05 17.61
CA HIS A 70 -15.47 25.02 17.01
C HIS A 70 -15.63 25.03 15.48
N ILE A 71 -16.35 26.05 14.99
CA ILE A 71 -16.75 26.18 13.58
C ILE A 71 -15.53 26.24 12.64
N PRO A 72 -14.48 27.05 12.88
CA PRO A 72 -13.36 27.16 11.94
C PRO A 72 -12.64 25.83 11.73
N SER A 73 -12.32 25.09 12.80
CA SER A 73 -11.67 23.77 12.67
C SER A 73 -12.59 22.75 11.99
N THR A 74 -13.90 22.84 12.23
CA THR A 74 -14.89 21.97 11.59
C THR A 74 -14.91 22.21 10.09
N ILE A 75 -14.99 23.48 9.65
CA ILE A 75 -14.98 23.85 8.23
C ILE A 75 -13.66 23.42 7.58
N VAL A 76 -12.52 23.68 8.22
CA VAL A 76 -11.20 23.28 7.68
C VAL A 76 -11.10 21.77 7.53
N THR A 77 -11.56 21.01 8.52
CA THR A 77 -11.53 19.53 8.47
C THR A 77 -12.47 19.00 7.37
N ILE A 78 -13.70 19.52 7.28
CA ILE A 78 -14.65 19.15 6.22
C ILE A 78 -14.09 19.49 4.84
N ALA A 79 -13.55 20.69 4.66
CA ALA A 79 -12.95 21.13 3.41
C ALA A 79 -11.78 20.23 3.00
N ALA A 80 -10.91 19.85 3.95
CA ALA A 80 -9.80 18.93 3.70
C ALA A 80 -10.29 17.53 3.28
N VAL A 81 -11.32 16.99 3.95
CA VAL A 81 -11.93 15.70 3.58
C VAL A 81 -12.54 15.75 2.19
N LEU A 82 -13.34 16.78 1.90
CA LEU A 82 -13.97 16.96 0.60
C LEU A 82 -12.92 17.16 -0.51
N LEU A 83 -11.89 17.96 -0.27
CA LEU A 83 -10.80 18.19 -1.22
C LEU A 83 -10.03 16.90 -1.50
N CYS A 84 -9.76 16.10 -0.46
CA CYS A 84 -9.10 14.80 -0.61
C CYS A 84 -9.97 13.82 -1.42
N GLY A 85 -11.27 13.73 -1.12
CA GLY A 85 -12.23 12.91 -1.86
C GLY A 85 -12.38 13.35 -3.32
N ALA A 86 -12.55 14.64 -3.56
CA ALA A 86 -12.67 15.21 -4.91
C ALA A 86 -11.40 15.00 -5.73
N SER A 87 -10.22 15.23 -5.14
CA SER A 87 -8.92 15.02 -5.81
C SER A 87 -8.72 13.55 -6.17
N ALA A 88 -9.03 12.63 -5.25
CA ALA A 88 -8.92 11.20 -5.51
C ALA A 88 -9.92 10.72 -6.57
N TRP A 89 -11.17 11.19 -6.51
CA TRP A 89 -12.19 10.88 -7.50
C TRP A 89 -11.82 11.40 -8.89
N TRP A 90 -11.37 12.64 -8.99
CA TRP A 90 -10.92 13.22 -10.26
C TRP A 90 -9.71 12.47 -10.85
N LEU A 91 -8.73 12.12 -10.01
CA LEU A 91 -7.61 11.26 -10.44
C LEU A 91 -8.07 9.89 -10.92
N SER A 92 -9.05 9.29 -10.23
CA SER A 92 -9.56 7.97 -10.60
C SER A 92 -10.18 7.92 -11.99
N ARG A 93 -10.68 9.06 -12.49
CA ARG A 93 -11.23 9.21 -13.84
C ARG A 93 -10.17 9.34 -14.94
N LYS A 94 -8.94 9.74 -14.60
CA LYS A 94 -7.86 9.94 -15.58
C LYS A 94 -7.20 8.64 -16.05
N GLY A 95 -7.50 7.50 -15.43
CA GLY A 95 -6.97 6.18 -15.80
C GLY A 95 -5.52 5.95 -15.37
N GLU A 96 -4.65 6.97 -15.47
CA GLU A 96 -3.24 6.92 -15.11
C GLU A 96 -2.91 7.92 -13.99
N VAL A 97 -2.32 7.40 -12.91
CA VAL A 97 -1.84 8.22 -11.78
C VAL A 97 -0.32 8.17 -11.76
N GLY A 98 0.30 9.27 -12.19
CA GLY A 98 1.74 9.46 -12.13
C GLY A 98 2.26 9.63 -10.69
N LEU A 99 3.59 9.58 -10.54
CA LEU A 99 4.25 9.67 -9.23
C LEU A 99 3.94 10.98 -8.51
N ARG A 100 3.97 12.11 -9.22
CA ARG A 100 3.71 13.44 -8.65
C ARG A 100 2.28 13.54 -8.09
N GLN A 101 1.30 13.03 -8.82
CA GLN A 101 -0.09 13.07 -8.39
C GLN A 101 -0.34 12.10 -7.23
N GLY A 102 0.34 10.94 -7.21
CA GLY A 102 0.33 10.03 -6.06
C GLY A 102 0.91 10.66 -4.79
N LEU A 103 2.06 11.34 -4.90
CA LEU A 103 2.67 12.07 -3.79
C LEU A 103 1.81 13.23 -3.30
N PHE A 104 1.15 13.96 -4.22
CA PHE A 104 0.20 15.00 -3.86
C PHE A 104 -0.97 14.45 -3.04
N LEU A 105 -1.58 13.34 -3.48
CA LEU A 105 -2.66 12.69 -2.73
C LEU A 105 -2.19 12.13 -1.38
N LEU A 106 -0.97 11.58 -1.31
CA LEU A 106 -0.37 11.13 -0.06
C LEU A 106 -0.23 12.30 0.92
N LEU A 107 0.32 13.43 0.47
CA LEU A 107 0.48 14.62 1.29
C LEU A 107 -0.87 15.14 1.77
N LEU A 108 -1.80 15.36 0.84
CA LEU A 108 -3.14 15.88 1.12
C LEU A 108 -3.90 14.98 2.10
N SER A 109 -3.88 13.67 1.88
CA SER A 109 -4.54 12.70 2.77
C SER A 109 -3.88 12.64 4.15
N SER A 110 -2.55 12.71 4.24
CA SER A 110 -1.82 12.69 5.52
C SER A 110 -2.08 13.96 6.33
N VAL A 111 -2.13 15.12 5.69
CA VAL A 111 -2.53 16.39 6.33
C VAL A 111 -3.98 16.30 6.81
N THR A 112 -4.88 15.77 5.99
CA THR A 112 -6.30 15.58 6.34
C THR A 112 -6.45 14.65 7.57
N ILE A 113 -5.71 13.55 7.61
CA ILE A 113 -5.65 12.64 8.77
C ILE A 113 -5.15 13.38 10.01
N GLY A 114 -4.09 14.19 9.88
CA GLY A 114 -3.60 15.03 10.97
C GLY A 114 -4.65 16.01 11.47
N LEU A 115 -5.41 16.66 10.59
CA LEU A 115 -6.49 17.59 10.96
C LEU A 115 -7.64 16.88 11.69
N MET A 116 -7.95 15.63 11.33
CA MET A 116 -8.96 14.84 12.03
C MET A 116 -8.60 14.55 13.50
N SER A 117 -7.33 14.71 13.91
CA SER A 117 -6.94 14.61 15.33
C SER A 117 -7.65 15.64 16.21
N SER A 118 -8.18 16.73 15.63
CA SER A 118 -8.97 17.72 16.36
C SER A 118 -10.32 17.17 16.88
N VAL A 119 -10.75 15.99 16.41
CA VAL A 119 -12.01 15.37 16.79
C VAL A 119 -11.87 14.56 18.08
N PHE A 120 -10.99 13.55 18.11
CA PHE A 120 -10.80 12.61 19.24
C PHE A 120 -9.36 12.58 19.77
N GLY A 121 -8.53 13.55 19.37
CA GLY A 121 -7.10 13.54 19.60
C GLY A 121 -6.31 12.62 18.63
N PRO A 122 -4.97 12.64 18.71
CA PRO A 122 -4.09 11.91 17.80
C PRO A 122 -4.04 10.39 18.00
N PHE A 123 -4.67 9.81 19.03
CA PHE A 123 -4.42 8.41 19.41
C PHE A 123 -5.63 7.48 19.30
N ILE A 124 -6.85 8.00 19.09
CA ILE A 124 -8.05 7.16 18.99
C ILE A 124 -8.25 6.64 17.56
N LEU A 125 -8.48 7.55 16.61
CA LEU A 125 -8.78 7.18 15.21
C LEU A 125 -7.59 7.31 14.28
N ILE A 126 -6.71 8.28 14.56
CA ILE A 126 -5.65 8.68 13.64
C ILE A 126 -4.65 7.55 13.37
N PRO A 127 -4.23 6.71 14.33
CA PRO A 127 -3.31 5.61 14.04
C PRO A 127 -3.87 4.61 13.03
N GLY A 128 -5.16 4.25 13.15
CA GLY A 128 -5.83 3.34 12.21
C GLY A 128 -5.98 3.95 10.82
N LEU A 129 -6.33 5.24 10.74
CA LEU A 129 -6.41 5.96 9.47
C LEU A 129 -5.05 6.08 8.80
N ALA A 130 -4.02 6.47 9.56
CA ALA A 130 -2.64 6.61 9.09
C ALA A 130 -2.10 5.27 8.60
N ALA A 131 -2.26 4.19 9.37
CA ALA A 131 -1.84 2.85 8.97
C ALA A 131 -2.51 2.41 7.66
N THR A 132 -3.83 2.60 7.54
CA THR A 132 -4.57 2.26 6.32
C THR A 132 -4.11 3.09 5.12
N ASN A 133 -3.87 4.39 5.32
CA ASN A 133 -3.39 5.30 4.29
C ASN A 133 -1.98 4.93 3.82
N THR A 134 -1.07 4.71 4.76
CA THR A 134 0.31 4.30 4.53
C THR A 134 0.36 2.95 3.83
N MET A 135 -0.42 1.97 4.28
CA MET A 135 -0.53 0.67 3.62
C MET A 135 -0.95 0.84 2.16
N PHE A 136 -2.02 1.61 1.91
CA PHE A 136 -2.52 1.87 0.57
C PHE A 136 -1.46 2.46 -0.37
N PHE A 137 -0.78 3.53 0.05
CA PHE A 137 0.25 4.14 -0.79
C PHE A 137 1.52 3.29 -0.90
N ALA A 138 1.88 2.54 0.15
CA ALA A 138 3.06 1.67 0.12
C ALA A 138 2.89 0.49 -0.86
N MET A 139 1.66 0.00 -1.04
CA MET A 139 1.34 -1.04 -2.02
C MET A 139 1.56 -0.57 -3.46
N ALA A 140 1.38 0.72 -3.73
CA ALA A 140 1.54 1.33 -5.04
C ALA A 140 2.92 1.99 -5.26
N ALA A 141 3.78 2.01 -4.24
CA ALA A 141 5.05 2.73 -4.25
C ALA A 141 6.27 1.81 -4.39
N ASP A 142 7.28 2.30 -5.12
CA ASP A 142 8.59 1.67 -5.23
C ASP A 142 9.36 1.71 -3.91
N ARG A 143 10.42 0.88 -3.79
CA ARG A 143 11.20 0.72 -2.56
C ARG A 143 11.71 2.06 -1.98
N SER A 144 12.11 3.00 -2.82
CA SER A 144 12.57 4.33 -2.39
C SER A 144 11.43 5.19 -1.83
N ALA A 145 10.29 5.24 -2.53
CA ALA A 145 9.12 6.02 -2.16
C ALA A 145 8.40 5.47 -0.90
N ARG A 146 8.51 4.17 -0.59
CA ARG A 146 7.95 3.57 0.63
C ARG A 146 8.44 4.23 1.91
N ARG A 147 9.72 4.65 1.97
CA ARG A 147 10.27 5.37 3.13
C ARG A 147 9.56 6.70 3.36
N VAL A 148 9.26 7.42 2.28
CA VAL A 148 8.50 8.68 2.33
C VAL A 148 7.06 8.41 2.79
N VAL A 149 6.40 7.38 2.27
CA VAL A 149 5.04 7.00 2.67
C VAL A 149 4.96 6.66 4.17
N LEU A 150 5.92 5.91 4.69
CA LEU A 150 6.01 5.60 6.12
C LEU A 150 6.25 6.86 6.96
N ALA A 151 7.20 7.70 6.56
CA ALA A 151 7.49 8.95 7.24
C ALA A 151 6.26 9.87 7.29
N MET A 152 5.52 10.00 6.19
CA MET A 152 4.28 10.79 6.14
C MET A 152 3.20 10.25 7.09
N GLY A 153 3.07 8.92 7.17
CA GLY A 153 2.16 8.27 8.12
C GLY A 153 2.52 8.60 9.58
N VAL A 154 3.79 8.47 9.94
CA VAL A 154 4.28 8.81 11.29
C VAL A 154 4.08 10.31 11.59
N ILE A 155 4.44 11.19 10.65
CA ILE A 155 4.27 12.64 10.80
C ILE A 155 2.80 13.01 11.01
N SER A 156 1.86 12.33 10.33
CA SER A 156 0.42 12.61 10.49
C SER A 156 -0.10 12.37 11.92
N ILE A 157 0.59 11.54 12.71
CA ILE A 157 0.27 11.26 14.12
C ILE A 157 1.14 12.14 15.04
N ALA A 158 2.44 12.18 14.79
CA ALA A 158 3.41 12.86 15.63
C ALA A 158 3.23 14.37 15.63
N LEU A 159 2.96 14.98 14.46
CA LEU A 159 2.84 16.43 14.33
C LEU A 159 1.69 16.99 15.18
N PRO A 160 0.43 16.49 15.12
CA PRO A 160 -0.61 16.97 16.00
C PRO A 160 -0.31 16.77 17.49
N PHE A 161 0.32 15.66 17.86
CA PHE A 161 0.72 15.39 19.24
C PHE A 161 1.74 16.42 19.75
N PHE A 162 2.81 16.70 19.00
CA PHE A 162 3.81 17.69 19.41
C PHE A 162 3.26 19.12 19.39
N LEU A 163 2.33 19.45 18.50
CA LEU A 163 1.64 20.74 18.51
C LEU A 163 0.74 20.90 19.75
N GLU A 164 0.18 19.80 20.26
CA GLU A 164 -0.56 19.79 21.53
C GLU A 164 0.37 19.94 22.74
N MET A 165 1.51 19.25 22.76
CA MET A 165 2.50 19.35 23.84
C MET A 165 3.09 20.76 23.97
N THR A 166 3.29 21.45 22.85
CA THR A 166 3.83 22.83 22.83
C THR A 166 2.77 23.89 23.10
N GLY A 167 1.49 23.49 23.25
CA GLY A 167 0.38 24.41 23.55
C GLY A 167 -0.10 25.24 22.35
N VAL A 168 0.39 24.95 21.13
CA VAL A 168 -0.06 25.63 19.89
C VAL A 168 -1.54 25.32 19.62
N VAL A 169 -1.99 24.14 20.01
CA VAL A 169 -3.38 23.71 19.87
C VAL A 169 -3.89 23.20 21.22
N PRO A 170 -5.20 23.35 21.55
CA PRO A 170 -5.72 22.92 22.84
C PRO A 170 -5.49 21.43 23.12
N ARG A 171 -5.45 21.05 24.40
CA ARG A 171 -5.31 19.65 24.80
C ARG A 171 -6.51 18.81 24.36
N ALA A 172 -6.25 17.65 23.78
CA ALA A 172 -7.24 16.62 23.47
C ALA A 172 -7.35 15.58 24.60
N TYR A 173 -6.30 15.42 25.40
CA TYR A 173 -6.27 14.47 26.50
C TYR A 173 -5.89 15.15 27.82
N GLU A 174 -6.59 14.75 28.87
CA GLU A 174 -6.25 15.09 30.24
C GLU A 174 -6.17 13.79 31.06
N VAL A 175 -5.06 13.61 31.78
CA VAL A 175 -4.92 12.52 32.74
C VAL A 175 -5.29 13.08 34.10
N SER A 176 -6.44 12.66 34.62
CA SER A 176 -6.97 13.11 35.91
C SER A 176 -7.14 11.91 36.84
N GLY A 177 -6.20 11.76 37.78
CA GLY A 177 -6.11 10.57 38.63
C GLY A 177 -5.88 9.31 37.80
N GLU A 178 -6.80 8.34 37.90
CA GLU A 178 -6.76 7.08 37.15
C GLU A 178 -7.55 7.14 35.82
N HIS A 179 -8.10 8.30 35.45
CA HIS A 179 -8.87 8.46 34.24
C HIS A 179 -8.08 9.17 33.14
N LEU A 180 -8.09 8.58 31.94
CA LEU A 180 -7.76 9.28 30.70
C LEU A 180 -9.03 9.91 30.14
N VAL A 181 -9.15 11.23 30.24
CA VAL A 181 -10.30 11.99 29.77
C VAL A 181 -10.02 12.56 28.38
N VAL A 182 -10.91 12.27 27.43
CA VAL A 182 -10.86 12.85 26.08
C VAL A 182 -11.67 14.13 26.08
N LEU A 183 -11.02 15.25 25.75
CA LEU A 183 -11.61 16.57 25.79
C LEU A 183 -12.27 16.93 24.44
N PRO A 184 -13.52 17.44 24.44
CA PRO A 184 -14.20 17.85 23.22
C PRO A 184 -13.62 19.16 22.68
N ARG A 185 -12.98 19.11 21.51
CA ARG A 185 -12.37 20.29 20.86
C ARG A 185 -13.23 20.80 19.72
N THR A 186 -13.30 20.04 18.62
CA THR A 186 -14.02 20.47 17.41
C THR A 186 -15.51 20.11 17.46
N ILE A 187 -15.84 18.94 17.99
CA ILE A 187 -17.21 18.46 18.18
C ILE A 187 -17.49 18.15 19.65
N ALA A 188 -18.77 18.09 20.01
CA ALA A 188 -19.21 17.64 21.33
C ALA A 188 -19.23 16.11 21.39
N PHE A 189 -19.23 15.57 22.62
CA PHE A 189 -19.29 14.12 22.88
C PHE A 189 -20.55 13.69 23.63
N PRO A 190 -21.76 13.83 23.04
CA PRO A 190 -22.94 13.16 23.57
C PRO A 190 -22.71 11.64 23.65
N ALA A 191 -23.08 11.01 24.77
CA ALA A 191 -22.69 9.62 25.07
C ALA A 191 -23.10 8.63 23.96
N LEU A 192 -24.37 8.63 23.56
CA LEU A 192 -24.88 7.69 22.55
C LEU A 192 -24.20 7.88 21.19
N GLN A 193 -24.16 9.12 20.70
CA GLN A 193 -23.61 9.46 19.39
C GLN A 193 -22.11 9.16 19.34
N THR A 194 -21.38 9.42 20.42
CA THR A 194 -19.95 9.11 20.55
C THR A 194 -19.71 7.60 20.47
N MET A 195 -20.47 6.81 21.23
CA MET A 195 -20.32 5.34 21.22
C MET A 195 -20.66 4.75 19.86
N LEU A 196 -21.75 5.21 19.21
CA LEU A 196 -22.09 4.79 17.86
C LEU A 196 -21.00 5.17 16.85
N PHE A 197 -20.50 6.40 16.91
CA PHE A 197 -19.44 6.85 16.00
C PHE A 197 -18.16 6.01 16.16
N LEU A 198 -17.71 5.79 17.40
CA LEU A 198 -16.55 4.94 17.68
C LEU A 198 -16.76 3.51 17.21
N PHE A 199 -17.94 2.92 17.47
CA PHE A 199 -18.26 1.58 16.98
C PHE A 199 -18.18 1.48 15.46
N VAL A 200 -18.89 2.37 14.73
CA VAL A 200 -18.90 2.33 13.25
C VAL A 200 -17.50 2.59 12.69
N THR A 201 -16.77 3.56 13.22
CA THR A 201 -15.42 3.88 12.74
C THR A 201 -14.42 2.75 13.03
N SER A 202 -14.48 2.12 14.20
CA SER A 202 -13.65 0.95 14.52
C SER A 202 -13.96 -0.24 13.61
N VAL A 203 -15.24 -0.56 13.39
CA VAL A 203 -15.63 -1.63 12.46
C VAL A 203 -15.15 -1.32 11.04
N ALA A 204 -15.31 -0.08 10.59
CA ALA A 204 -14.83 0.36 9.28
C ALA A 204 -13.30 0.25 9.15
N MET A 205 -12.55 0.62 10.20
CA MET A 205 -11.09 0.47 10.26
C MET A 205 -10.60 -0.96 10.19
N VAL A 206 -11.45 -1.95 10.49
CA VAL A 206 -11.10 -3.37 10.32
C VAL A 206 -11.50 -3.84 8.92
N ILE A 207 -12.74 -3.59 8.51
CA ILE A 207 -13.30 -4.14 7.27
C ILE A 207 -12.58 -3.57 6.03
N ILE A 208 -12.36 -2.25 5.98
CA ILE A 208 -11.82 -1.61 4.77
C ILE A 208 -10.41 -2.09 4.43
N PRO A 209 -9.40 -1.97 5.33
CA PRO A 209 -8.07 -2.45 5.01
C PRO A 209 -8.04 -3.96 4.77
N GLY A 210 -8.85 -4.74 5.50
CA GLY A 210 -8.97 -6.19 5.30
C GLY A 210 -9.46 -6.56 3.90
N VAL A 211 -10.57 -5.96 3.44
CA VAL A 211 -11.11 -6.19 2.10
C VAL A 211 -10.12 -5.71 1.03
N MET A 212 -9.48 -4.55 1.21
CA MET A 212 -8.50 -4.03 0.24
C MET A 212 -7.28 -4.93 0.12
N MET A 213 -6.70 -5.34 1.25
CA MET A 213 -5.54 -6.23 1.27
C MET A 213 -5.89 -7.61 0.71
N GLY A 214 -7.06 -8.15 1.04
CA GLY A 214 -7.56 -9.41 0.49
C GLY A 214 -7.63 -9.38 -1.05
N ARG A 215 -8.30 -8.36 -1.61
CA ARG A 215 -8.42 -8.20 -3.07
C ARG A 215 -7.06 -8.07 -3.76
N MET A 216 -6.11 -7.38 -3.13
CA MET A 216 -4.76 -7.24 -3.70
C MET A 216 -3.98 -8.55 -3.64
N ARG A 217 -4.12 -9.30 -2.53
CA ARG A 217 -3.49 -10.62 -2.40
C ARG A 217 -4.07 -11.61 -3.41
N ASP A 218 -5.39 -11.60 -3.61
CA ASP A 218 -6.06 -12.42 -4.61
C ASP A 218 -5.56 -12.10 -6.03
N ALA A 219 -5.42 -10.82 -6.37
CA ALA A 219 -4.89 -10.39 -7.65
C ALA A 219 -3.43 -10.84 -7.85
N LEU A 220 -2.60 -10.74 -6.82
CA LEU A 220 -1.22 -11.23 -6.86
C LEU A 220 -1.17 -12.75 -7.04
N THR A 221 -1.95 -13.50 -6.27
CA THR A 221 -2.02 -14.96 -6.40
C THR A 221 -2.54 -15.38 -7.78
N ALA A 222 -3.50 -14.65 -8.36
CA ALA A 222 -3.95 -14.89 -9.73
C ALA A 222 -2.85 -14.61 -10.77
N ALA A 223 -2.06 -13.56 -10.59
CA ALA A 223 -0.92 -13.24 -11.46
C ALA A 223 0.19 -14.31 -11.35
N GLU A 224 0.56 -14.71 -10.13
CA GLU A 224 1.52 -15.79 -9.86
C GLU A 224 1.07 -17.09 -10.53
N ARG A 225 -0.21 -17.47 -10.39
CA ARG A 225 -0.77 -18.66 -11.06
C ARG A 225 -0.65 -18.58 -12.58
N ARG A 226 -0.91 -17.42 -13.19
CA ARG A 226 -0.75 -17.23 -14.64
C ARG A 226 0.71 -17.39 -15.07
N LEU A 227 1.66 -16.83 -14.32
CA LEU A 227 3.09 -17.00 -14.58
C LEU A 227 3.51 -18.48 -14.47
N PHE A 228 3.05 -19.19 -13.45
CA PHE A 228 3.32 -20.63 -13.31
C PHE A 228 2.74 -21.44 -14.46
N LEU A 229 1.51 -21.15 -14.91
CA LEU A 229 0.89 -21.82 -16.05
C LEU A 229 1.60 -21.52 -17.37
N GLN A 230 2.02 -20.27 -17.60
CA GLN A 230 2.81 -19.88 -18.76
C GLN A 230 4.16 -20.60 -18.76
N ALA A 231 4.87 -20.61 -17.62
CA ALA A 231 6.11 -21.36 -17.47
C ALA A 231 5.91 -22.86 -17.70
N TRP A 232 4.79 -23.42 -17.23
CA TRP A 232 4.44 -24.82 -17.48
C TRP A 232 4.20 -25.11 -18.96
N HIS A 233 3.41 -24.29 -19.67
CA HIS A 233 3.21 -24.45 -21.13
C HIS A 233 4.53 -24.34 -21.90
N LEU A 234 5.37 -23.36 -21.57
CA LEU A 234 6.70 -23.19 -22.17
C LEU A 234 7.58 -24.42 -21.94
N ARG A 235 7.53 -25.04 -20.75
CA ARG A 235 8.22 -26.31 -20.48
C ARG A 235 7.66 -27.47 -21.28
N GLN A 236 6.37 -27.49 -21.61
CA GLN A 236 5.80 -28.56 -22.43
C GLN A 236 6.19 -28.45 -23.92
N LEU A 237 6.45 -27.24 -24.41
CA LEU A 237 6.94 -27.02 -25.76
C LEU A 237 8.40 -27.48 -25.96
N VAL A 238 9.14 -27.72 -24.87
CA VAL A 238 10.50 -28.29 -24.93
C VAL A 238 10.42 -29.83 -25.06
N PRO A 239 11.02 -30.44 -26.11
CA PRO A 239 11.02 -31.89 -26.32
C PRO A 239 11.64 -32.66 -25.15
N SER A 240 11.13 -33.87 -24.92
CA SER A 240 11.49 -34.74 -23.79
C SER A 240 12.99 -35.02 -23.69
N GLY A 241 13.69 -35.19 -24.82
CA GLY A 241 15.14 -35.44 -24.85
C GLY A 241 15.99 -34.28 -24.33
N THR A 242 15.49 -33.04 -24.42
CA THR A 242 16.18 -31.84 -23.90
C THR A 242 15.96 -31.67 -22.40
N LYS A 243 14.83 -32.15 -21.86
CA LYS A 243 14.52 -32.15 -20.42
C LYS A 243 15.50 -33.03 -19.63
N GLU A 244 15.87 -34.19 -20.17
CA GLU A 244 16.88 -35.07 -19.57
C GLU A 244 18.27 -34.42 -19.56
N ALA A 245 18.71 -33.84 -20.68
CA ALA A 245 20.01 -33.16 -20.77
C ALA A 245 20.17 -31.99 -19.79
N LEU A 246 19.09 -31.23 -19.51
CA LEU A 246 19.08 -30.14 -18.52
C LEU A 246 19.01 -30.65 -17.07
N SER A 247 18.34 -31.78 -16.83
CA SER A 247 18.27 -32.40 -15.49
C SER A 247 19.61 -33.01 -15.05
N VAL A 248 20.38 -33.56 -16.00
CA VAL A 248 21.72 -34.14 -15.77
C VAL A 248 22.76 -33.06 -15.47
N ARG A 249 22.55 -31.82 -15.94
CA ARG A 249 23.49 -30.70 -15.76
C ARG A 249 23.18 -29.80 -14.56
N ARG A 250 22.19 -30.12 -13.71
CA ARG A 250 22.14 -29.52 -12.37
C ARG A 250 23.44 -29.91 -11.65
N PRO A 251 24.32 -28.97 -11.28
CA PRO A 251 25.41 -29.31 -10.38
C PRO A 251 24.76 -29.92 -9.15
N ARG A 252 25.22 -31.10 -8.72
CA ARG A 252 24.92 -31.58 -7.38
C ARG A 252 25.26 -30.44 -6.43
N ALA A 253 24.25 -29.81 -5.85
CA ALA A 253 24.43 -29.00 -4.67
C ALA A 253 24.91 -29.97 -3.59
N GLY A 254 26.23 -30.05 -3.41
CA GLY A 254 26.86 -30.84 -2.36
C GLY A 254 28.18 -31.46 -2.78
N ALA A 255 29.30 -30.86 -2.36
CA ALA A 255 30.51 -31.58 -1.98
C ALA A 255 31.46 -30.64 -1.21
N SER A 256 31.41 -30.77 0.13
CA SER A 256 32.59 -30.81 1.02
C SER A 256 33.66 -29.72 0.88
N SER A 257 33.54 -28.66 1.69
CA SER A 257 34.74 -28.02 2.27
C SER A 257 35.21 -28.87 3.46
N GLU A 258 35.82 -30.01 3.17
CA GLU A 258 36.63 -30.72 4.15
C GLU A 258 38.11 -30.43 3.89
N ARG A 259 38.80 -30.04 4.97
CA ARG A 259 40.26 -29.94 5.19
C ARG A 259 40.97 -28.64 4.78
N SER A 260 41.39 -27.90 5.82
CA SER A 260 42.76 -28.08 6.32
C SER A 260 42.92 -27.59 7.78
N PRO A 261 43.52 -28.40 8.68
CA PRO A 261 44.04 -27.96 9.97
C PRO A 261 45.53 -27.55 9.86
N GLY A 262 45.94 -26.43 10.46
CA GLY A 262 47.38 -26.14 10.62
C GLY A 262 47.82 -24.68 10.81
N ALA A 263 47.95 -24.30 12.09
CA ALA A 263 49.10 -23.64 12.75
C ALA A 263 49.63 -22.24 12.36
N ALA A 264 49.92 -21.48 13.45
CA ALA A 264 50.88 -20.38 13.64
C ALA A 264 50.48 -19.01 13.05
N ARG A 265 50.35 -17.91 13.81
CA ARG A 265 51.03 -17.42 15.01
C ARG A 265 50.11 -16.53 15.84
#